data_AF-A0A9E7B5W6-F1
#
_entry.id   AF-A0A9E7B5W6-F1
#
_cell.length_a   1.000
_cell.length_b   1.000
_cell.length_c   1.000
_cell.angle_alpha   90.00
_cell.angle_beta   90.00
_cell.angle_gamma   90.00
#
_symmetry.space_group_name_H-M   'P 1'
#
loop_
_entity.id
_entity.type
_entity.pdbx_description
1 polymer ?
#
loop_
_entity_poly.entity_id
_entity_poly.type
_entity_poly.pdbx_seq_one_letter_code
_entity_poly.pdbx_strand_id
1 'polypeptide(L)'
;MLLDFFSIVHPAFLSFSASQTSLPLFLLTAFEDEPELNSPADARISLLEENENLQLFLIIAGLLFLILLFLVAVYYQKYKKTLRLYESKRVEYHRLMIGSTEPSAELVRLQEALNSERAKVVKHEVQKKELLAYIEELKASQASTEIRHKTIQISRILADQKTEDIAKKVEKTAKILYPELVAEVQERYPQLNQIEMQYCMMLALDYNLDEIISILGRSEKAIKSLRYRIRKKMELDEQKSLPDFIQELKQYITHIQ
;
A
#
# COMPACT_ATOMS: atom_id res chain seq x y z
N MET A 1 37.76 -5.79 17.35
CA MET A 1 39.15 -6.09 16.96
C MET A 1 39.55 -4.97 16.00
N LEU A 2 40.04 -3.86 16.57
CA LEU A 2 41.42 -3.36 16.46
C LEU A 2 41.61 -2.55 15.15
N LEU A 3 42.24 -1.38 15.06
CA LEU A 3 42.99 -0.48 15.94
C LEU A 3 43.23 0.79 15.05
N ASP A 4 43.05 2.01 15.55
CA ASP A 4 44.11 2.94 16.01
C ASP A 4 45.20 3.29 14.96
N PHE A 5 45.33 4.55 14.53
CA PHE A 5 46.10 5.66 15.15
C PHE A 5 47.61 5.67 14.80
N PHE A 6 48.14 6.88 14.66
CA PHE A 6 49.55 7.33 14.81
C PHE A 6 50.57 7.27 13.65
N SER A 7 51.04 8.45 13.24
CA SER A 7 52.41 8.99 13.44
C SER A 7 52.82 9.90 12.26
N ILE A 8 52.95 11.22 12.43
CA ILE A 8 54.10 11.98 12.95
C ILE A 8 55.44 11.58 12.28
N VAL A 9 56.13 12.55 11.69
CA VAL A 9 57.54 12.98 11.98
C VAL A 9 58.24 13.56 10.73
N HIS A 10 58.76 14.78 10.93
CA HIS A 10 59.70 15.59 10.13
C HIS A 10 61.12 14.98 10.15
N PRO A 11 61.96 15.12 9.09
CA PRO A 11 63.26 15.84 9.21
C PRO A 11 63.67 16.54 7.87
N ALA A 12 64.33 17.70 7.79
CA ALA A 12 65.66 18.17 8.21
C ALA A 12 66.75 18.09 7.09
N PHE A 13 67.25 19.27 6.72
CA PHE A 13 68.67 19.66 6.58
C PHE A 13 69.50 19.51 5.29
N LEU A 14 70.45 20.48 5.21
CA LEU A 14 71.70 20.65 4.42
C LEU A 14 71.60 21.54 3.18
N SER A 15 72.49 22.50 2.89
CA SER A 15 73.58 23.24 3.56
C SER A 15 74.23 24.11 2.46
N PHE A 16 74.83 25.27 2.77
CA PHE A 16 76.17 25.70 2.30
C PHE A 16 76.45 27.17 2.71
N SER A 17 77.52 27.35 3.47
CA SER A 17 78.21 28.61 3.83
C SER A 17 79.14 29.05 2.69
N ALA A 18 79.82 30.19 2.57
CA ALA A 18 80.16 31.36 3.37
C ALA A 18 80.70 32.40 2.37
N SER A 19 80.73 33.68 2.72
CA SER A 19 81.94 34.54 2.70
C SER A 19 81.60 36.02 2.55
N GLN A 20 82.35 36.79 3.33
CA GLN A 20 82.36 38.23 3.46
C GLN A 20 82.68 38.92 2.12
N THR A 21 82.19 40.14 1.93
CA THR A 21 83.07 41.29 1.70
C THR A 21 82.31 42.60 1.89
N SER A 22 82.98 43.46 2.64
CA SER A 22 82.66 44.84 2.98
C SER A 22 82.71 45.77 1.77
N LEU A 23 81.78 46.74 1.74
CA LEU A 23 81.87 48.09 1.16
C LEU A 23 83.27 48.73 1.37
N PRO A 24 83.74 49.80 0.66
CA PRO A 24 82.97 50.87 -0.02
C PRO A 24 83.65 51.46 -1.30
N LEU A 25 83.07 52.51 -1.92
CA LEU A 25 83.69 53.82 -2.27
C LEU A 25 82.65 54.63 -3.10
N PHE A 26 81.77 55.42 -2.49
CA PHE A 26 82.00 56.80 -2.08
C PHE A 26 82.56 57.73 -3.18
N LEU A 27 81.65 58.55 -3.69
CA LEU A 27 81.82 59.92 -4.18
C LEU A 27 82.75 60.17 -5.38
N LEU A 28 82.15 60.54 -6.52
CA LEU A 28 82.01 61.96 -6.88
C LEU A 28 81.27 62.08 -8.21
N THR A 29 79.98 62.39 -8.15
CA THR A 29 79.34 63.42 -8.98
C THR A 29 78.09 63.84 -8.23
N ALA A 30 78.22 64.95 -7.50
CA ALA A 30 77.09 65.75 -7.11
C ALA A 30 76.50 66.30 -8.41
N PHE A 31 75.38 65.75 -8.83
CA PHE A 31 74.41 66.43 -9.67
C PHE A 31 73.06 66.15 -9.03
N GLU A 32 72.39 67.23 -8.66
CA GLU A 32 71.04 67.22 -8.13
C GLU A 32 70.13 66.42 -9.07
N ASP A 33 69.58 65.33 -8.57
CA ASP A 33 68.21 64.94 -8.89
C ASP A 33 67.50 64.77 -7.54
N GLU A 34 66.79 65.83 -7.15
CA GLU A 34 65.73 65.77 -6.16
C GLU A 34 64.88 64.51 -6.37
N PRO A 35 64.38 63.84 -5.31
CA PRO A 35 63.39 62.80 -5.51
C PRO A 35 62.21 63.44 -6.23
N GLU A 36 61.90 63.01 -7.46
CA GLU A 36 60.69 63.41 -8.18
C GLU A 36 59.51 63.23 -7.22
N LEU A 37 59.08 64.36 -6.67
CA LEU A 37 57.91 64.48 -5.84
C LEU A 37 56.74 64.18 -6.75
N ASN A 38 56.27 62.92 -6.75
CA ASN A 38 55.14 62.43 -7.54
C ASN A 38 54.11 63.55 -7.71
N SER A 39 54.00 64.07 -8.93
CA SER A 39 53.09 65.17 -9.22
C SER A 39 51.69 64.76 -8.76
N PRO A 40 50.90 65.67 -8.15
CA PRO A 40 49.51 65.38 -7.81
C PRO A 40 48.67 64.95 -9.02
N ALA A 41 49.17 65.17 -10.25
CA ALA A 41 48.58 64.63 -11.47
C ALA A 41 48.80 63.11 -11.62
N ASP A 42 50.00 62.60 -11.37
CA ASP A 42 50.33 61.17 -11.57
C ASP A 42 49.65 60.28 -10.54
N ALA A 43 49.56 60.75 -9.29
CA ALA A 43 48.78 60.08 -8.24
C ALA A 43 47.27 60.11 -8.52
N ARG A 44 46.76 61.13 -9.23
CA ARG A 44 45.35 61.17 -9.66
C ARG A 44 45.11 60.22 -10.83
N ILE A 45 46.04 60.09 -11.76
CA ILE A 45 45.93 59.18 -12.91
C ILE A 45 45.87 57.72 -12.43
N SER A 46 46.75 57.31 -11.52
CA SER A 46 46.73 55.94 -10.98
C SER A 46 45.45 55.61 -10.17
N LEU A 47 44.92 56.57 -9.41
CA LEU A 47 43.65 56.41 -8.68
C LEU A 47 42.43 56.35 -9.63
N LEU A 48 42.47 57.06 -10.76
CA LEU A 48 41.41 57.00 -11.77
C LEU A 48 41.43 55.63 -12.49
N GLU A 49 42.62 55.14 -12.86
CA GLU A 49 42.78 53.81 -13.46
C GLU A 49 42.34 52.68 -12.50
N GLU A 50 42.64 52.78 -11.21
CA GLU A 50 42.19 51.81 -10.20
C GLU A 50 40.66 51.77 -10.07
N ASN A 51 40.00 52.94 -10.12
CA ASN A 51 38.54 53.04 -10.02
C ASN A 51 37.83 52.50 -11.27
N GLU A 52 38.37 52.74 -12.46
CA GLU A 52 37.82 52.19 -13.73
C GLU A 52 37.90 50.66 -13.76
N ASN A 53 39.02 50.09 -13.30
CA ASN A 53 39.19 48.63 -13.20
C ASN A 53 38.21 48.01 -12.20
N LEU A 54 37.96 48.67 -11.07
CA LEU A 54 37.00 48.21 -10.07
C LEU A 54 35.55 48.25 -10.60
N GLN A 55 35.18 49.32 -11.30
CA GLN A 55 33.86 49.44 -11.92
C GLN A 55 33.62 48.36 -12.98
N LEU A 56 34.62 48.09 -13.82
CA LEU A 56 34.55 47.05 -14.84
C LEU A 56 34.43 45.65 -14.22
N PHE A 57 35.17 45.36 -13.13
CA PHE A 57 35.03 44.11 -12.39
C PHE A 57 33.61 43.92 -11.82
N LEU A 58 33.01 44.96 -11.24
CA LEU A 58 31.65 44.92 -10.69
C LEU A 58 30.60 44.65 -11.77
N ILE A 59 30.74 45.26 -12.96
CA ILE A 59 29.84 45.02 -14.09
C ILE A 59 29.94 43.57 -14.57
N ILE A 60 31.16 43.04 -14.73
CA ILE A 60 31.39 41.64 -15.14
C ILE A 60 30.81 40.68 -14.11
N ALA A 61 31.06 40.91 -12.81
CA ALA A 61 30.51 40.10 -11.73
C ALA A 61 28.97 40.11 -11.74
N GLY A 62 28.36 41.28 -11.98
CA GLY A 62 26.90 41.42 -12.14
C GLY A 62 26.35 40.64 -13.33
N LEU A 63 27.02 40.70 -14.50
CA LEU A 63 26.62 39.94 -15.68
C LEU A 63 26.73 38.43 -15.45
N LEU A 64 27.81 37.96 -14.83
CA LEU A 64 27.99 36.55 -14.47
C LEU A 64 26.90 36.07 -13.50
N PHE A 65 26.53 36.90 -12.52
CA PHE A 65 25.45 36.61 -11.60
C PHE A 65 24.08 36.50 -12.31
N LEU A 66 23.79 37.40 -13.25
CA LEU A 66 22.55 37.34 -14.05
C LEU A 66 22.51 36.08 -14.93
N ILE A 67 23.63 35.71 -15.54
CA ILE A 67 23.75 34.46 -16.32
C ILE A 67 23.51 33.24 -15.42
N LEU A 68 24.09 33.23 -14.22
CA LEU A 68 23.88 32.17 -13.25
C LEU A 68 22.39 32.04 -12.85
N LEU A 69 21.73 33.16 -12.54
CA LEU A 69 20.29 33.17 -12.22
C LEU A 69 19.44 32.65 -13.39
N PHE A 70 19.80 33.02 -14.62
CA PHE A 70 19.11 32.54 -15.81
C PHE A 70 19.27 31.02 -15.99
N LEU A 71 20.49 30.49 -15.83
CA LEU A 71 20.75 29.05 -15.90
C LEU A 71 19.98 28.27 -14.84
N VAL A 72 19.97 28.78 -13.60
CA VAL A 72 19.20 28.20 -12.49
C VAL A 72 17.71 28.21 -12.82
N ALA A 73 17.16 29.32 -13.33
CA ALA A 73 15.75 29.40 -13.72
C ALA A 73 15.39 28.39 -14.82
N VAL A 74 16.22 28.26 -15.87
CA VAL A 74 16.03 27.28 -16.95
C VAL A 74 16.09 25.85 -16.40
N TYR A 75 17.03 25.56 -15.50
CA TYR A 75 17.14 24.26 -14.84
C TYR A 75 15.87 23.94 -14.02
N TYR A 76 15.39 24.89 -13.21
CA TYR A 76 14.15 24.73 -12.43
C TYR A 76 12.92 24.55 -13.33
N GLN A 77 12.83 25.27 -14.44
CA GLN A 77 11.74 25.11 -15.41
C GLN A 77 11.74 23.70 -16.04
N LYS A 78 12.91 23.18 -16.43
CA LYS A 78 13.04 21.82 -16.94
C LYS A 78 12.66 20.78 -15.90
N TYR A 79 13.18 20.92 -14.68
CA TYR A 79 12.86 20.03 -13.56
C TYR A 79 11.34 19.97 -13.30
N LYS A 80 10.69 21.13 -13.24
CA LYS A 80 9.23 21.23 -13.01
C LYS A 80 8.40 20.63 -14.15
N LYS A 81 8.83 20.79 -15.41
CA LYS A 81 8.12 20.23 -16.58
C LYS A 81 8.21 18.70 -16.59
N THR A 82 9.37 18.14 -16.28
CA THR A 82 9.55 16.68 -16.16
C THR A 82 8.67 16.10 -15.05
N LEU A 83 8.58 16.77 -13.90
CA LEU A 83 7.75 16.33 -12.78
C LEU A 83 6.25 16.29 -13.15
N ARG A 84 5.74 17.33 -13.83
CA ARG A 84 4.35 17.38 -14.31
C ARG A 84 4.01 16.27 -15.31
N LEU A 85 4.97 15.91 -16.18
CA LEU A 85 4.81 14.81 -17.12
C LEU A 85 4.74 13.46 -16.40
N TYR A 86 5.54 13.26 -15.35
CA TYR A 86 5.47 12.08 -14.50
C TYR A 86 4.13 11.98 -13.77
N GLU A 87 3.62 13.08 -13.23
CA GLU A 87 2.30 13.13 -12.59
C GLU A 87 1.16 12.87 -13.58
N SER A 88 1.21 13.49 -14.76
CA SER A 88 0.18 13.31 -15.81
C SER A 88 0.15 11.86 -16.30
N LYS A 89 1.33 11.27 -16.55
CA LYS A 89 1.45 9.85 -16.90
C LYS A 89 0.95 8.95 -15.77
N ARG A 90 1.26 9.25 -14.50
CA ARG A 90 0.74 8.49 -13.36
C ARG A 90 -0.78 8.47 -13.31
N VAL A 91 -1.42 9.63 -13.52
CA VAL A 91 -2.88 9.74 -13.54
C VAL A 91 -3.47 8.96 -14.72
N GLU A 92 -2.84 9.01 -15.89
CA GLU A 92 -3.24 8.24 -17.06
C GLU A 92 -3.09 6.73 -16.84
N TYR A 93 -1.98 6.27 -16.26
CA TYR A 93 -1.77 4.88 -15.85
C TYR A 93 -2.82 4.42 -14.83
N HIS A 94 -3.13 5.24 -13.82
CA HIS A 94 -4.21 4.94 -12.88
C HIS A 94 -5.57 4.89 -13.57
N ARG A 95 -5.85 5.80 -14.50
CA ARG A 95 -7.11 5.82 -15.26
C ARG A 95 -7.27 4.60 -16.17
N LEU A 96 -6.20 4.14 -16.82
CA LEU A 96 -6.21 2.94 -17.66
C LEU A 96 -6.37 1.66 -16.83
N MET A 97 -5.74 1.60 -15.64
CA MET A 97 -5.95 0.48 -14.72
C MET A 97 -7.38 0.45 -14.17
N ILE A 98 -7.96 1.60 -13.80
CA ILE A 98 -9.35 1.70 -13.33
C ILE A 98 -10.34 1.40 -14.46
N GLY A 99 -10.12 1.96 -15.66
CA GLY A 99 -10.98 1.74 -16.83
C GLY A 99 -10.97 0.31 -17.40
N SER A 100 -9.95 -0.49 -17.05
CA SER A 100 -9.93 -1.93 -17.35
C SER A 100 -10.64 -2.78 -16.28
N THR A 101 -11.01 -2.16 -15.16
CA THR A 101 -11.59 -2.78 -13.97
C THR A 101 -12.99 -2.22 -13.68
N GLU A 102 -13.60 -1.45 -14.56
CA GLU A 102 -15.03 -1.15 -14.48
C GLU A 102 -15.76 -2.37 -15.08
N PRO A 103 -16.23 -3.33 -14.27
CA PRO A 103 -17.03 -4.41 -14.82
C PRO A 103 -18.28 -3.76 -15.40
N SER A 104 -18.47 -3.88 -16.72
CA SER A 104 -19.74 -3.51 -17.33
C SER A 104 -20.88 -4.10 -16.49
N ALA A 105 -22.00 -3.37 -16.33
CA ALA A 105 -23.12 -3.83 -15.49
C ALA A 105 -23.60 -5.26 -15.86
N GLU A 106 -23.39 -5.67 -17.11
CA GLU A 106 -23.61 -7.03 -17.59
C GLU A 106 -22.61 -8.06 -17.00
N LEU A 107 -21.32 -7.74 -16.91
CA LEU A 107 -20.31 -8.58 -16.27
C LEU A 107 -20.56 -8.75 -14.77
N VAL A 108 -20.97 -7.69 -14.06
CA VAL A 108 -21.36 -7.78 -12.64
C VAL A 108 -22.55 -8.72 -12.48
N ARG A 109 -23.61 -8.51 -13.26
CA ARG A 109 -24.81 -9.38 -13.23
C ARG A 109 -24.49 -10.83 -13.60
N LEU A 110 -23.61 -11.05 -14.57
CA LEU A 110 -23.19 -12.39 -14.96
C LEU A 110 -22.36 -13.05 -13.86
N GLN A 111 -21.49 -12.30 -13.19
CA GLN A 111 -20.72 -12.76 -12.05
C GLN A 111 -21.62 -13.07 -10.84
N GLU A 112 -22.63 -12.26 -10.58
CA GLU A 112 -23.66 -12.54 -9.57
C GLU A 112 -24.44 -13.82 -9.89
N ALA A 113 -24.90 -13.96 -11.14
CA ALA A 113 -25.59 -15.17 -11.59
C ALA A 113 -24.69 -16.41 -11.43
N LEU A 114 -23.41 -16.30 -11.80
CA LEU A 114 -22.42 -17.36 -11.63
C LEU A 114 -22.14 -17.67 -10.16
N ASN A 115 -22.05 -16.65 -9.30
CA ASN A 115 -21.84 -16.82 -7.87
C ASN A 115 -23.08 -17.45 -7.19
N SER A 116 -24.28 -17.08 -7.62
CA SER A 116 -25.54 -17.72 -7.21
C SER A 116 -25.58 -19.19 -7.65
N GLU A 117 -25.20 -19.48 -8.89
CA GLU A 117 -25.07 -20.85 -9.42
C GLU A 117 -24.08 -21.67 -8.57
N ARG A 118 -22.90 -21.10 -8.26
CA ARG A 118 -21.88 -21.72 -7.42
C ARG A 118 -22.38 -21.95 -5.99
N ALA A 119 -23.12 -21.01 -5.41
CA ALA A 119 -23.73 -21.17 -4.09
C ALA A 119 -24.74 -22.33 -4.07
N LYS A 120 -25.55 -22.50 -5.12
CA LYS A 120 -26.45 -23.66 -5.26
C LYS A 120 -25.69 -24.98 -5.29
N VAL A 121 -24.56 -25.05 -5.99
CA VAL A 121 -23.73 -26.26 -6.02
C VAL A 121 -23.20 -26.61 -4.62
N VAL A 122 -22.72 -25.61 -3.87
CA VAL A 122 -22.27 -25.82 -2.48
C VAL A 122 -23.44 -26.25 -1.59
N LYS A 123 -24.61 -25.67 -1.77
CA LYS A 123 -25.84 -26.04 -1.07
C LYS A 123 -26.23 -27.50 -1.35
N HIS A 124 -26.15 -27.94 -2.60
CA HIS A 124 -26.38 -29.34 -2.97
C HIS A 124 -25.37 -30.29 -2.31
N GLU A 125 -24.10 -29.87 -2.16
CA GLU A 125 -23.11 -30.67 -1.43
C GLU A 125 -23.40 -30.76 0.09
N VAL A 126 -23.97 -29.72 0.68
CA VAL A 126 -24.43 -29.75 2.08
C VAL A 126 -25.61 -30.71 2.24
N GLN A 127 -26.64 -30.57 1.40
CA GLN A 127 -27.82 -31.45 1.41
C GLN A 127 -27.44 -32.92 1.19
N LYS A 128 -26.44 -33.16 0.34
CA LYS A 128 -25.84 -34.49 0.13
C LYS A 128 -25.23 -35.08 1.42
N LYS A 129 -24.60 -34.26 2.27
CA LYS A 129 -24.07 -34.69 3.58
C LYS A 129 -25.16 -34.90 4.63
N GLU A 130 -26.22 -34.13 4.60
CA GLU A 130 -27.39 -34.34 5.47
C GLU A 130 -28.12 -35.64 5.11
N LEU A 131 -28.29 -35.89 3.81
CA LEU A 131 -28.84 -37.16 3.32
C LEU A 131 -27.99 -38.35 3.76
N LEU A 132 -26.66 -38.20 3.77
CA LEU A 132 -25.72 -39.18 4.30
C LEU A 132 -25.95 -39.47 5.79
N ALA A 133 -26.13 -38.43 6.61
CA ALA A 133 -26.38 -38.56 8.04
C ALA A 133 -27.73 -39.25 8.30
N TYR A 134 -28.78 -38.89 7.57
CA TYR A 134 -30.08 -39.53 7.64
C TYR A 134 -30.01 -41.02 7.23
N ILE A 135 -29.17 -41.33 6.25
CA ILE A 135 -28.86 -42.69 5.83
C ILE A 135 -28.12 -43.44 6.93
N GLU A 136 -27.12 -42.87 7.58
CA GLU A 136 -26.48 -43.51 8.74
C GLU A 136 -27.45 -43.76 9.89
N GLU A 137 -28.34 -42.82 10.19
CA GLU A 137 -29.40 -42.97 11.18
C GLU A 137 -30.39 -44.10 10.82
N LEU A 138 -30.79 -44.19 9.54
CA LEU A 138 -31.61 -45.28 9.03
C LEU A 138 -30.90 -46.65 9.13
N LYS A 139 -29.56 -46.73 9.03
CA LYS A 139 -28.82 -47.98 9.30
C LYS A 139 -28.83 -48.38 10.77
N ALA A 140 -28.85 -47.40 11.67
CA ALA A 140 -28.81 -47.60 13.11
C ALA A 140 -30.19 -47.95 13.70
N SER A 141 -31.27 -47.48 13.06
CA SER A 141 -32.64 -47.94 13.35
C SER A 141 -32.84 -49.39 12.87
N GLN A 142 -33.72 -50.17 13.51
CA GLN A 142 -34.05 -51.57 13.14
C GLN A 142 -34.79 -51.67 11.79
N ALA A 143 -34.15 -51.25 10.71
CA ALA A 143 -34.68 -51.30 9.36
C ALA A 143 -34.43 -52.68 8.71
N SER A 144 -35.33 -53.08 7.81
CA SER A 144 -35.24 -54.36 7.09
C SER A 144 -33.89 -54.53 6.37
N THR A 145 -33.47 -55.77 6.12
CA THR A 145 -32.20 -56.09 5.44
C THR A 145 -32.04 -55.35 4.10
N GLU A 146 -33.15 -55.11 3.40
CA GLU A 146 -33.18 -54.36 2.15
C GLU A 146 -32.91 -52.85 2.34
N ILE A 147 -33.47 -52.24 3.39
CA ILE A 147 -33.19 -50.84 3.74
C ILE A 147 -31.70 -50.71 4.10
N ARG A 148 -31.19 -51.60 4.96
CA ARG A 148 -29.76 -51.60 5.32
C ARG A 148 -28.85 -51.70 4.10
N HIS A 149 -29.21 -52.54 3.12
CA HIS A 149 -28.46 -52.71 1.88
C HIS A 149 -28.48 -51.45 1.00
N LYS A 150 -29.66 -50.85 0.76
CA LYS A 150 -29.80 -49.60 -0.02
C LYS A 150 -29.05 -48.44 0.65
N THR A 151 -29.11 -48.37 1.96
CA THR A 151 -28.46 -47.34 2.77
C THR A 151 -26.91 -47.50 2.76
N ILE A 152 -26.40 -48.73 2.71
CA ILE A 152 -24.96 -48.99 2.50
C ILE A 152 -24.52 -48.59 1.08
N GLN A 153 -25.33 -48.89 0.06
CA GLN A 153 -25.04 -48.50 -1.32
C GLN A 153 -24.97 -46.98 -1.47
N ILE A 154 -25.93 -46.24 -0.91
CA ILE A 154 -25.91 -44.78 -0.96
C ILE A 154 -24.71 -44.22 -0.18
N SER A 155 -24.39 -44.75 1.00
CA SER A 155 -23.21 -44.29 1.74
C SER A 155 -21.89 -44.48 0.97
N ARG A 156 -21.75 -45.55 0.17
CA ARG A 156 -20.57 -45.74 -0.69
C ARG A 156 -20.49 -44.74 -1.84
N ILE A 157 -21.63 -44.34 -2.40
CA ILE A 157 -21.71 -43.31 -3.46
C ILE A 157 -21.31 -41.93 -2.90
N LEU A 158 -21.51 -41.71 -1.61
CA LEU A 158 -21.34 -40.40 -0.97
C LEU A 158 -20.04 -40.28 -0.14
N ALA A 159 -19.33 -41.38 0.13
CA ALA A 159 -18.15 -41.45 1.01
C ALA A 159 -16.84 -40.88 0.42
N ASP A 160 -16.83 -40.34 -0.79
CA ASP A 160 -15.59 -39.86 -1.45
C ASP A 160 -15.21 -38.41 -1.10
N GLN A 161 -15.79 -37.83 -0.04
CA GLN A 161 -15.45 -36.46 0.38
C GLN A 161 -15.05 -36.44 1.85
N LYS A 162 -13.75 -36.24 2.10
CA LYS A 162 -13.20 -35.89 3.41
C LYS A 162 -14.10 -34.86 4.09
N THR A 163 -14.51 -35.15 5.32
CA THR A 163 -15.35 -34.29 6.16
C THR A 163 -14.56 -33.04 6.57
N GLU A 164 -14.36 -32.13 5.63
CA GLU A 164 -14.10 -30.75 5.98
C GLU A 164 -15.34 -30.24 6.72
N ASP A 165 -15.10 -29.65 7.90
CA ASP A 165 -16.11 -28.99 8.74
C ASP A 165 -16.96 -28.07 7.84
N ILE A 166 -18.24 -28.42 7.67
CA ILE A 166 -19.13 -27.77 6.70
C ILE A 166 -19.19 -26.26 6.99
N ALA A 167 -19.16 -25.87 8.28
CA ALA A 167 -19.12 -24.47 8.67
C ALA A 167 -17.88 -23.75 8.15
N LYS A 168 -16.71 -24.41 8.16
CA LYS A 168 -15.47 -23.85 7.59
C LYS A 168 -15.51 -23.76 6.08
N LYS A 169 -16.15 -24.73 5.40
CA LYS A 169 -16.32 -24.69 3.94
C LYS A 169 -17.24 -23.53 3.54
N VAL A 170 -18.35 -23.35 4.25
CA VAL A 170 -19.25 -22.20 4.08
C VAL A 170 -18.52 -20.89 4.28
N GLU A 171 -17.70 -20.78 5.33
CA GLU A 171 -16.91 -19.57 5.61
C GLU A 171 -15.91 -19.29 4.48
N LYS A 172 -15.19 -20.31 3.99
CA LYS A 172 -14.28 -20.18 2.84
C LYS A 172 -15.04 -19.78 1.57
N THR A 173 -16.17 -20.40 1.30
CA THR A 173 -17.02 -20.07 0.15
C THR A 173 -17.50 -18.62 0.22
N ALA A 174 -17.96 -18.15 1.38
CA ALA A 174 -18.37 -16.76 1.56
C ALA A 174 -17.20 -15.78 1.30
N LYS A 175 -15.99 -16.09 1.82
CA LYS A 175 -14.77 -15.32 1.55
C LYS A 175 -14.38 -15.27 0.08
N ILE A 176 -14.67 -16.32 -0.67
CA ILE A 176 -14.36 -16.39 -2.11
C ILE A 176 -15.42 -15.65 -2.94
N LEU A 177 -16.71 -15.82 -2.59
CA LEU A 177 -17.82 -15.29 -3.39
C LEU A 177 -18.14 -13.83 -3.06
N TYR A 178 -17.96 -13.41 -1.82
CA TYR A 178 -18.30 -12.08 -1.31
C TYR A 178 -17.20 -11.54 -0.37
N PRO A 179 -15.94 -11.39 -0.83
CA PRO A 179 -14.83 -10.95 0.02
C PRO A 179 -15.08 -9.59 0.68
N GLU A 180 -15.69 -8.65 -0.05
CA GLU A 180 -16.00 -7.31 0.44
C GLU A 180 -17.08 -7.33 1.52
N LEU A 181 -18.11 -8.17 1.37
CA LEU A 181 -19.13 -8.35 2.40
C LEU A 181 -18.53 -8.92 3.70
N VAL A 182 -17.65 -9.91 3.58
CA VAL A 182 -16.97 -10.49 4.74
C VAL A 182 -16.12 -9.44 5.44
N ALA A 183 -15.34 -8.66 4.68
CA ALA A 183 -14.51 -7.59 5.20
C ALA A 183 -15.35 -6.52 5.91
N GLU A 184 -16.44 -6.06 5.27
CA GLU A 184 -17.34 -5.04 5.82
C GLU A 184 -18.00 -5.51 7.13
N VAL A 185 -18.51 -6.73 7.19
CA VAL A 185 -19.12 -7.27 8.43
C VAL A 185 -18.07 -7.40 9.53
N GLN A 186 -16.83 -7.76 9.18
CA GLN A 186 -15.73 -7.90 10.14
C GLN A 186 -15.21 -6.56 10.66
N GLU A 187 -15.16 -5.54 9.80
CA GLU A 187 -14.72 -4.19 10.14
C GLU A 187 -15.79 -3.42 10.93
N ARG A 188 -17.05 -3.49 10.49
CA ARG A 188 -18.18 -2.78 11.12
C ARG A 188 -18.63 -3.43 12.43
N TYR A 189 -18.47 -4.75 12.57
CA TYR A 189 -18.91 -5.51 13.74
C TYR A 189 -17.83 -6.44 14.30
N PRO A 190 -16.68 -5.90 14.76
CA PRO A 190 -15.55 -6.71 15.27
C PRO A 190 -15.87 -7.50 16.55
N GLN A 191 -16.96 -7.15 17.25
CA GLN A 191 -17.47 -7.84 18.43
C GLN A 191 -18.16 -9.17 18.14
N LEU A 192 -18.42 -9.50 16.86
CA LEU A 192 -18.99 -10.79 16.48
C LEU A 192 -17.97 -11.89 16.69
N ASN A 193 -18.37 -12.97 17.38
CA ASN A 193 -17.53 -14.15 17.47
C ASN A 193 -17.56 -14.96 16.17
N GLN A 194 -16.70 -15.97 16.08
CA GLN A 194 -16.58 -16.80 14.88
C GLN A 194 -17.91 -17.44 14.44
N ILE A 195 -18.72 -17.94 15.40
CA ILE A 195 -19.99 -18.61 15.09
C ILE A 195 -21.04 -17.60 14.61
N GLU A 196 -21.03 -16.39 15.18
CA GLU A 196 -21.89 -15.29 14.78
C GLU A 196 -21.54 -14.80 13.38
N MET A 197 -20.24 -14.70 13.07
CA MET A 197 -19.75 -14.42 11.71
C MET A 197 -20.20 -15.49 10.72
N GLN A 198 -19.99 -16.78 11.06
CA GLN A 198 -20.42 -17.91 10.24
C GLN A 198 -21.93 -17.90 9.97
N TYR A 199 -22.74 -17.55 10.98
CA TYR A 199 -24.19 -17.41 10.81
C TYR A 199 -24.54 -16.31 9.79
N CYS A 200 -23.87 -15.15 9.86
CA CYS A 200 -24.08 -14.07 8.89
C CYS A 200 -23.67 -14.50 7.47
N MET A 201 -22.56 -15.24 7.34
CA MET A 201 -22.11 -15.77 6.06
C MET A 201 -23.07 -16.80 5.47
N MET A 202 -23.68 -17.64 6.32
CA MET A 202 -24.75 -18.55 5.91
C MET A 202 -25.98 -17.79 5.40
N LEU A 203 -26.36 -16.68 6.06
CA LEU A 203 -27.46 -15.85 5.58
C LEU A 203 -27.16 -15.22 4.22
N ALA A 204 -25.93 -14.74 3.99
CA ALA A 204 -25.51 -14.14 2.73
C ALA A 204 -25.52 -15.13 1.54
N LEU A 205 -25.30 -16.41 1.86
CA LEU A 205 -25.33 -17.54 0.93
C LEU A 205 -26.71 -18.21 0.81
N ASP A 206 -27.76 -17.58 1.33
CA ASP A 206 -29.16 -18.03 1.22
C ASP A 206 -29.43 -19.41 1.85
N TYR A 207 -28.74 -19.73 2.95
CA TYR A 207 -29.07 -20.87 3.79
C TYR A 207 -30.32 -20.57 4.63
N ASN A 208 -31.24 -21.53 4.68
CA ASN A 208 -32.44 -21.42 5.50
C ASN A 208 -32.18 -21.82 6.96
N LEU A 209 -33.17 -21.61 7.84
CA LEU A 209 -33.01 -21.87 9.27
C LEU A 209 -32.69 -23.35 9.59
N ASP A 210 -33.33 -24.29 8.88
CA ASP A 210 -33.17 -25.72 9.11
C ASP A 210 -31.77 -26.19 8.67
N GLU A 211 -31.29 -25.68 7.54
CA GLU A 211 -29.93 -25.90 7.03
C GLU A 211 -28.89 -25.35 8.01
N ILE A 212 -29.11 -24.16 8.57
CA ILE A 212 -28.20 -23.57 9.56
C ILE A 212 -28.19 -24.38 10.86
N ILE A 213 -29.35 -24.86 11.32
CA ILE A 213 -29.49 -25.74 12.50
C ILE A 213 -28.66 -27.01 12.32
N SER A 214 -28.80 -27.64 11.15
CA SER A 214 -28.10 -28.85 10.76
C SER A 214 -26.58 -28.64 10.67
N ILE A 215 -26.13 -27.60 9.95
CA ILE A 215 -24.70 -27.27 9.76
C ILE A 215 -24.01 -26.95 11.09
N LEU A 216 -24.67 -26.16 11.96
CA LEU A 216 -24.10 -25.76 13.25
C LEU A 216 -24.27 -26.84 14.34
N GLY A 217 -25.10 -27.87 14.11
CA GLY A 217 -25.39 -28.93 15.06
C GLY A 217 -26.03 -28.41 16.36
N ARG A 218 -26.88 -27.37 16.27
CA ARG A 218 -27.47 -26.68 17.43
C ARG A 218 -28.99 -26.70 17.39
N SER A 219 -29.63 -26.76 18.55
CA SER A 219 -31.08 -26.68 18.63
C SER A 219 -31.62 -25.37 18.07
N GLU A 220 -32.85 -25.41 17.54
CA GLU A 220 -33.56 -24.22 17.05
C GLU A 220 -33.58 -23.08 18.09
N LYS A 221 -33.78 -23.43 19.37
CA LYS A 221 -33.73 -22.46 20.49
C LYS A 221 -32.36 -21.78 20.61
N ALA A 222 -31.27 -22.54 20.44
CA ALA A 222 -29.92 -22.00 20.47
C ALA A 222 -29.65 -21.09 19.26
N ILE A 223 -30.18 -21.41 18.08
CA ILE A 223 -30.10 -20.57 16.89
C ILE A 223 -30.94 -19.28 17.04
N LYS A 224 -32.13 -19.35 17.62
CA LYS A 224 -32.93 -18.15 17.96
C LYS A 224 -32.18 -17.22 18.90
N SER A 225 -31.54 -17.77 19.93
CA SER A 225 -30.69 -17.00 20.85
C SER A 225 -29.47 -16.38 20.15
N LEU A 226 -28.83 -17.13 19.24
CA LEU A 226 -27.73 -16.64 18.41
C LEU A 226 -28.18 -15.45 17.54
N ARG A 227 -29.29 -15.59 16.81
CA ARG A 227 -29.89 -14.50 16.01
C ARG A 227 -30.16 -13.27 16.86
N TYR A 228 -30.73 -13.42 18.06
CA TYR A 228 -30.97 -12.30 18.96
C TYR A 228 -29.68 -11.59 19.37
N ARG A 229 -28.62 -12.34 19.73
CA ARG A 229 -27.32 -11.74 20.07
C ARG A 229 -26.70 -10.98 18.91
N ILE A 230 -26.76 -11.54 17.70
CA ILE A 230 -26.24 -10.87 16.49
C ILE A 230 -26.99 -9.57 16.26
N ARG A 231 -28.32 -9.58 16.31
CA ARG A 231 -29.15 -8.37 16.18
C ARG A 231 -28.76 -7.29 17.17
N LYS A 232 -28.57 -7.66 18.44
CA LYS A 232 -28.18 -6.73 19.50
C LYS A 232 -26.78 -6.15 19.25
N LYS A 233 -25.82 -6.98 18.81
CA LYS A 233 -24.45 -6.54 18.49
C LYS A 233 -24.38 -5.66 17.25
N MET A 234 -25.28 -5.88 16.28
CA MET A 234 -25.39 -5.09 15.06
C MET A 234 -26.32 -3.87 15.21
N GLU A 235 -26.90 -3.67 16.40
CA GLU A 235 -27.80 -2.56 16.71
C GLU A 235 -28.96 -2.44 15.71
N LEU A 236 -29.55 -3.58 15.32
CA LEU A 236 -30.64 -3.60 14.34
C LEU A 236 -31.97 -3.17 14.98
N ASP A 237 -32.70 -2.29 14.27
CA ASP A 237 -34.06 -1.89 14.62
C ASP A 237 -35.00 -3.09 14.77
N GLU A 238 -36.01 -2.95 15.64
CA GLU A 238 -36.98 -4.01 15.92
C GLU A 238 -37.72 -4.48 14.67
N GLN A 239 -37.98 -3.57 13.72
CA GLN A 239 -38.68 -3.87 12.48
C GLN A 239 -37.80 -4.51 11.41
N LYS A 240 -36.48 -4.32 11.47
CA LYS A 240 -35.57 -4.82 10.43
C LYS A 240 -35.17 -6.24 10.74
N SER A 241 -35.39 -7.20 9.85
CA SER A 241 -34.99 -8.60 10.07
C SER A 241 -33.48 -8.79 9.81
N LEU A 242 -32.83 -9.69 10.55
CA LEU A 242 -31.40 -9.97 10.35
C LEU A 242 -31.08 -10.54 8.94
N PRO A 243 -31.85 -11.51 8.39
CA PRO A 243 -31.66 -11.95 7.00
C PRO A 243 -31.75 -10.80 6.00
N ASP A 244 -32.79 -9.95 6.11
CA ASP A 244 -32.99 -8.83 5.18
C ASP A 244 -31.84 -7.83 5.28
N PHE A 245 -31.40 -7.51 6.50
CA PHE A 245 -30.24 -6.64 6.70
C PHE A 245 -28.97 -7.15 6.00
N ILE A 246 -28.68 -8.46 6.12
CA ILE A 246 -27.50 -9.05 5.47
C ILE A 246 -27.64 -9.02 3.94
N GLN A 247 -28.83 -9.25 3.41
CA GLN A 247 -29.09 -9.20 1.96
C GLN A 247 -28.99 -7.77 1.41
N GLU A 248 -29.54 -6.79 2.12
CA GLU A 248 -29.39 -5.37 1.78
C GLU A 248 -27.92 -4.95 1.82
N LEU A 249 -27.17 -5.36 2.84
CA LEU A 249 -25.74 -5.08 2.93
C LEU A 249 -24.97 -5.70 1.77
N LYS A 250 -25.31 -6.94 1.39
CA LYS A 250 -24.74 -7.61 0.21
C LYS A 250 -25.01 -6.81 -1.06
N GLN A 251 -26.27 -6.44 -1.31
CA GLN A 251 -26.68 -5.66 -2.49
C GLN A 251 -26.02 -4.28 -2.53
N TYR A 252 -25.97 -3.57 -1.40
CA TYR A 252 -25.35 -2.25 -1.30
C TYR A 252 -23.87 -2.30 -1.70
N ILE A 253 -23.13 -3.31 -1.21
CA ILE A 253 -21.71 -3.47 -1.53
C ILE A 253 -21.51 -3.81 -3.01
N THR A 254 -22.36 -4.66 -3.58
CA THR A 254 -22.25 -5.06 -4.99
C THR A 254 -22.62 -3.93 -5.98
N HIS A 255 -23.41 -2.94 -5.57
CA HIS A 255 -23.79 -1.79 -6.42
C HIS A 255 -22.83 -0.59 -6.37
N ILE A 256 -21.85 -0.58 -5.46
CA ILE A 256 -20.84 0.49 -5.34
C ILE A 256 -19.58 0.19 -6.17
N GLN A 257 -19.43 -1.06 -6.62
CA GLN A 257 -18.38 -1.51 -7.54
C GLN A 257 -18.86 -1.48 -8.99
#